data_AF-A0A2N0WBR8-F1
#
_entry.id   AF-A0A2N0WBR8-F1
#
_cell.length_a   1.000
_cell.length_b   1.000
_cell.length_c   1.000
_cell.angle_alpha   90.00
_cell.angle_beta   90.00
_cell.angle_gamma   90.00
#
_symmetry.space_group_name_H-M   'P 1'
#
loop_
_entity.id
_entity.type
_entity.pdbx_description
1 polymer ?
#
loop_
_entity_poly.entity_id
_entity_poly.type
_entity_poly.pdbx_seq_one_letter_code
_entity_poly.pdbx_strand_id
1 'polypeptide(L)' 'MTAALPKKINTELGIEKLCIECKEYYPLDDEFFWFQWANRNGEKVKQYSATCKACYDVRYRRGKYKQGGEV' A
#
# COMPACT_ATOMS: atom_id res chain seq x y z
N MET A 1 -9.21 24.22 3.04
CA MET A 1 -7.92 23.79 2.45
C MET A 1 -7.66 22.37 2.91
N THR A 2 -7.90 21.36 2.09
CA THR A 2 -7.63 19.96 2.48
C THR A 2 -6.14 19.71 2.33
N ALA A 3 -5.39 19.74 3.43
CA ALA A 3 -3.98 19.40 3.43
C ALA A 3 -3.82 17.96 2.92
N ALA A 4 -3.11 17.78 1.80
CA ALA A 4 -2.78 16.45 1.30
C ALA A 4 -1.80 15.80 2.28
N LEU A 5 -2.19 14.67 2.87
CA LEU A 5 -1.31 13.92 3.77
C LEU A 5 -0.06 13.45 2.99
N PRO A 6 1.14 13.56 3.57
CA PRO A 6 2.36 13.12 2.93
C PRO A 6 2.33 11.60 2.69
N LYS A 7 2.72 11.17 1.49
CA LYS A 7 2.68 9.75 1.08
C LYS A 7 3.61 8.85 1.92
N LYS A 8 4.69 9.43 2.44
CA LYS A 8 5.65 8.77 3.32
C LYS A 8 6.09 9.76 4.38
N ILE A 9 6.31 9.26 5.59
CA ILE A 9 6.87 10.02 6.71
C ILE A 9 8.08 9.25 7.25
N ASN A 10 9.03 9.97 7.84
CA ASN A 10 10.18 9.37 8.47
C ASN A 10 10.05 9.59 9.98
N THR A 11 9.91 8.51 10.73
CA THR A 11 9.80 8.51 12.18
C THR A 11 11.11 7.99 12.78
N GLU A 12 11.23 8.05 14.10
CA GLU A 12 12.37 7.51 14.84
C GLU A 12 12.53 5.99 14.65
N LEU A 13 11.44 5.31 14.29
CA LEU A 13 11.39 3.87 14.01
C LEU A 13 11.66 3.52 12.54
N GLY A 14 11.67 4.50 11.63
CA GLY A 14 12.00 4.31 10.21
C GLY A 14 11.02 5.00 9.25
N ILE A 15 10.95 4.48 8.02
CA ILE A 15 10.08 5.03 6.98
C ILE A 15 8.69 4.41 7.10
N GLU A 16 7.67 5.23 7.26
CA GLU A 16 6.28 4.81 7.21
C GLU A 16 5.62 5.35 5.95
N LYS A 17 4.65 4.60 5.42
CA LYS A 17 3.92 4.94 4.21
C LYS A 17 2.42 5.00 4.50
N LEU A 18 1.79 6.03 3.95
CA LEU A 18 0.34 6.18 3.99
C LEU A 18 -0.32 5.20 3.02
N CYS A 19 -1.22 4.36 3.54
CA CYS A 19 -2.14 3.60 2.71
C CYS A 19 -3.17 4.54 2.09
N ILE A 20 -3.29 4.54 0.75
CA ILE A 20 -4.25 5.41 0.05
C ILE A 20 -5.73 5.05 0.29
N GLU A 21 -6.01 3.87 0.85
CA GLU A 21 -7.38 3.38 1.07
C GLU A 21 -7.85 3.65 2.50
N CYS A 22 -7.15 3.15 3.52
CA CYS A 22 -7.51 3.40 4.93
C CYS A 22 -6.95 4.71 5.50
N LYS A 23 -6.09 5.42 4.76
CA LYS A 23 -5.43 6.67 5.20
C LYS A 23 -4.64 6.54 6.50
N GLU A 24 -4.10 5.36 6.76
CA GLU A 24 -3.26 5.07 7.92
C GLU A 24 -1.80 4.86 7.51
N TYR A 25 -0.88 5.25 8.39
CA TYR A 25 0.56 5.08 8.21
C TYR A 25 0.98 3.71 8.73
N TYR A 26 1.71 2.96 7.91
CA TYR A 26 2.32 1.69 8.31
C TYR A 26 3.81 1.67 7.94
N PRO A 27 4.63 0.88 8.65
CA PRO A 27 6.04 0.68 8.30
C PRO A 27 6.19 0.26 6.82
N LEU A 28 7.11 0.90 6.09
CA LEU A 28 7.42 0.57 4.69
C LEU A 28 8.24 -0.73 4.63
N ASP A 29 7.59 -1.82 4.99
CA ASP A 29 8.17 -3.16 5.04
C ASP A 29 7.34 -4.17 4.22
N ASP A 30 7.96 -5.29 3.87
CA ASP A 30 7.29 -6.36 3.15
C ASP A 30 6.24 -7.10 3.98
N GLU A 31 6.21 -6.93 5.30
CA GLU A 31 5.09 -7.39 6.14
C GLU A 31 3.80 -6.64 5.84
N PHE A 32 3.85 -5.30 5.72
CA PHE A 32 2.67 -4.44 5.61
C PHE A 32 2.28 -4.07 4.18
N PHE A 33 3.24 -4.09 3.25
CA PHE A 33 3.01 -3.72 1.85
C PHE A 33 3.46 -4.83 0.90
N TRP A 34 2.61 -5.17 -0.06
CA TRP A 34 3.04 -5.97 -1.21
C TRP A 34 4.09 -5.19 -2.01
N PHE A 35 5.16 -5.86 -2.40
CA PHE A 35 6.16 -5.30 -3.30
C PHE A 35 6.26 -6.14 -4.57
N GLN A 36 6.66 -5.48 -5.65
CA GLN A 36 7.00 -6.13 -6.90
C GLN A 36 8.40 -5.68 -7.31
N TRP A 37 9.15 -6.56 -7.94
CA TRP A 37 10.43 -6.21 -8.54
C TRP A 37 10.18 -5.49 -9.85
N ALA A 38 10.65 -4.26 -9.95
CA ALA A 38 10.64 -3.49 -11.19
C ALA A 38 12.07 -3.27 -11.66
N ASN A 39 12.32 -3.33 -12.97
CA ASN A 39 13.60 -2.91 -13.53
C ASN A 39 13.54 -1.41 -13.77
N ARG A 40 14.38 -0.64 -13.08
CA ARG A 40 14.54 0.80 -13.30
C ARG A 40 15.98 1.06 -13.69
N ASN A 41 16.19 1.52 -14.92
CA ASN A 41 17.52 1.83 -15.46
C ASN A 41 18.50 0.64 -15.43
N GLY A 42 18.01 -0.58 -15.70
CA GLY A 42 18.82 -1.80 -15.65
C GLY A 42 19.00 -2.41 -14.25
N GLU A 43 18.59 -1.71 -13.20
CA GLU A 43 18.64 -2.21 -11.81
C GLU A 43 17.29 -2.73 -11.34
N LYS A 44 17.29 -3.85 -10.60
CA LYS A 44 16.10 -4.40 -9.95
C LYS A 44 15.80 -3.61 -8.68
N VAL A 45 14.73 -2.82 -8.69
CA VAL A 45 14.26 -2.05 -7.54
C VAL A 45 12.98 -2.65 -6.97
N LYS A 46 12.86 -2.66 -5.63
CA LYS A 46 11.61 -3.03 -4.95
C LYS A 46 10.61 -1.87 -5.06
N GLN A 47 9.49 -2.12 -5.71
CA GLN A 47 8.38 -1.17 -5.82
C GLN A 47 7.23 -1.60 -4.92
N TYR A 48 7.01 -0.86 -3.83
CA TYR A 48 5.92 -1.13 -2.89
C TYR A 48 4.57 -0.58 -3.38
N SER A 49 3.53 -1.39 -3.22
CA SER A 49 2.14 -1.07 -3.56
C SER A 49 1.60 0.13 -2.77
N ALA A 50 0.71 0.91 -3.36
CA ALA A 50 0.12 2.11 -2.74
C ALA A 50 -0.79 1.82 -1.54
N THR A 51 -1.31 0.59 -1.44
CA THR A 51 -2.20 0.15 -0.36
C THR A 51 -1.47 -0.82 0.57
N CYS A 52 -1.80 -0.83 1.87
CA CYS A 52 -1.39 -1.91 2.76
C CYS A 52 -1.94 -3.26 2.27
N LYS A 53 -1.36 -4.38 2.71
CA LYS A 53 -1.79 -5.73 2.28
C LYS A 53 -3.28 -5.98 2.56
N ALA A 54 -3.79 -5.54 3.70
CA ALA A 54 -5.21 -5.68 4.06
C ALA A 54 -6.13 -5.00 3.03
N CYS A 55 -5.83 -3.75 2.67
CA CYS A 55 -6.59 -3.03 1.63
C CYS A 55 -6.27 -3.50 0.21
N TYR A 56 -5.10 -4.11 -0.02
CA TYR A 56 -4.72 -4.64 -1.32
C TYR A 56 -5.68 -5.76 -1.76
N ASP A 57 -6.02 -6.68 -0.85
CA ASP A 57 -7.02 -7.72 -1.13
C ASP A 57 -8.38 -7.11 -1.49
N VAL A 58 -8.85 -6.10 -0.74
CA VAL A 58 -10.13 -5.42 -1.04
C VAL A 58 -10.11 -4.74 -2.40
N ARG A 59 -8.97 -4.14 -2.78
CA ARG A 59 -8.85 -3.36 -4.02
C ARG A 59 -8.61 -4.22 -5.26
N TYR A 60 -7.75 -5.24 -5.16
CA TYR A 60 -7.27 -6.03 -6.28
C TYR A 60 -7.88 -7.43 -6.36
N ARG A 61 -8.46 -7.98 -5.28
CA ARG A 61 -9.14 -9.30 -5.27
C ARG A 61 -10.65 -9.21 -5.50
N ARG A 62 -11.17 -8.09 -5.98
CA ARG A 62 -12.59 -7.92 -6.42
C ARG A 62 -13.01 -8.80 -7.62
N GLY A 63 -12.13 -9.66 -8.13
CA GLY A 63 -12.45 -10.67 -9.15
C GLY A 63 -12.92 -12.02 -8.63
N LYS A 64 -12.88 -12.29 -7.31
CA LYS A 64 -13.26 -13.61 -6.75
C LYS A 64 -14.56 -13.62 -5.94
N TYR A 65 -15.12 -12.45 -5.61
CA TYR A 65 -16.41 -12.33 -4.91
C TYR A 65 -17.42 -11.60 -5.79
N LYS A 66 -17.75 -12.17 -6.95
CA LYS A 66 -19.12 -12.05 -7.43
C LYS A 66 -19.93 -12.97 -6.51
N GLN A 67 -20.89 -12.39 -5.79
CA GLN A 67 -21.98 -13.00 -5.01
C GLN A 67 -21.77 -12.97 -3.49
N GLY A 68 -22.63 -12.19 -2.83
CA GLY A 68 -22.68 -12.04 -1.37
C GLY A 68 -22.84 -10.58 -0.96
N GLY A 69 -23.85 -9.89 -1.49
CA GLY A 69 -24.41 -8.76 -0.77
C GLY A 69 -25.28 -9.29 0.37
N GLU A 70 -25.19 -8.67 1.53
CA GLU A 70 -26.15 -8.80 2.64
C GLU A 70 -26.26 -7.38 3.22
N VAL A 71 -27.25 -6.62 2.75
CA VAL A 71 -28.50 -6.23 3.45
C VAL A 71 -28.35 -5.86 4.92
#